data_AF-A0A6M4BEX3-F1
#
_entry.id   AF-A0A6M4BEX3-F1
#
_cell.length_a   1.000
_cell.length_b   1.000
_cell.length_c   1.000
_cell.angle_alpha   90.00
_cell.angle_beta   90.00
_cell.angle_gamma   90.00
#
_symmetry.space_group_name_H-M   'P 1'
#
loop_
_entity.id
_entity.type
_entity.pdbx_description
1 polymer ?
#
loop_
_entity_poly.entity_id
_entity_poly.type
_entity_poly.pdbx_seq_one_letter_code
_entity_poly.pdbx_strand_id
1 'polypeptide(L)'
;RCNLLWSAPKTLMIGWVDTIRICVIRKRSQIELQTRDVTEYLVDPVYTFQTEYFISGLGPLDDQLVLLGVPKVCDPELGKAQRPVLMVADYKDCEFCELSTDSLNIRGYEEYSCNDYYLDILLEENRFFIVSPKDIVIASPLDIDDKVKWLTENSRFEKAITVLEEVGGKCANHSVVTVGVKYLDHLMSEHLYEEAAILCTRICKNDKVLWENLILKFAEVKQLRAISVYVPKTPEQALSSEIYELIFYEYLNEDPPGFLKIVQDWNPALYKTGVIINKVLERL
;
A
#
# COMPACT_ATOMS: atom_id res chain seq x y z
N ARG A 1 -6.60 0.33 34.41
CA ARG A 1 -7.36 -0.87 34.00
C ARG A 1 -6.37 -2.02 33.78
N CYS A 2 -6.78 -3.28 33.96
CA CYS A 2 -5.94 -4.44 33.60
C CYS A 2 -6.21 -4.81 32.14
N ASN A 3 -5.16 -4.99 31.34
CA ASN A 3 -5.24 -5.44 29.95
C ASN A 3 -4.68 -6.87 29.88
N LEU A 4 -5.45 -7.79 29.30
CA LEU A 4 -5.11 -9.20 29.26
C LEU A 4 -5.01 -9.65 27.80
N LEU A 5 -3.93 -10.35 27.46
CA LEU A 5 -3.69 -10.88 26.13
C LEU A 5 -3.21 -12.33 26.23
N TRP A 6 -3.90 -13.24 25.54
CA TRP A 6 -3.41 -14.61 25.38
C TRP A 6 -2.43 -14.66 24.21
N SER A 7 -1.15 -14.87 24.49
CA SER A 7 -0.13 -15.05 23.43
C SER A 7 -0.01 -16.51 22.99
N ALA A 8 -0.43 -17.45 23.83
CA ALA A 8 -0.51 -18.88 23.51
C ALA A 8 -1.57 -19.57 24.40
N PRO A 9 -1.98 -20.82 24.11
CA PRO A 9 -3.02 -21.52 24.88
C PRO A 9 -2.76 -21.64 26.39
N LYS A 10 -1.50 -21.51 26.83
CA LYS A 10 -1.08 -21.56 28.24
C LYS A 10 -0.26 -20.35 28.67
N THR A 11 -0.18 -19.31 27.85
CA THR A 11 0.63 -18.11 28.13
C THR A 11 -0.28 -16.89 28.12
N LEU A 12 -0.35 -16.23 29.27
CA LEU A 12 -1.16 -15.04 29.49
C LEU A 12 -0.24 -13.86 29.75
N MET A 13 -0.39 -12.81 28.96
CA MET A 13 0.27 -11.54 29.16
C MET A 13 -0.68 -10.55 29.85
N ILE A 14 -0.17 -9.89 30.89
CA ILE A 14 -0.92 -9.00 31.77
C ILE A 14 -0.27 -7.62 31.75
N GLY A 15 -0.94 -6.66 31.13
CA GLY A 15 -0.57 -5.24 31.17
C GLY A 15 -1.28 -4.53 32.32
N TRP A 16 -0.52 -4.00 33.26
CA TRP A 16 -1.05 -3.27 34.42
C TRP A 16 -0.20 -2.04 34.73
N VAL A 17 -0.85 -0.87 34.73
CA VAL A 17 -0.19 0.44 34.90
C VAL A 17 0.90 0.61 33.85
N ASP A 18 2.15 0.32 34.17
CA ASP A 18 3.31 0.44 33.27
C ASP A 18 4.07 -0.88 33.10
N THR A 19 3.54 -1.95 33.68
CA THR A 19 4.19 -3.24 33.79
C THR A 19 3.49 -4.27 32.91
N ILE A 20 4.27 -4.99 32.11
CA ILE A 20 3.82 -6.15 31.33
C ILE A 20 4.37 -7.40 32.02
N ARG A 21 3.50 -8.31 32.44
CA ARG A 21 3.88 -9.60 33.01
C ARG A 21 3.47 -10.73 32.09
N ILE A 22 4.42 -11.59 31.74
CA ILE A 22 4.15 -12.82 30.99
C ILE A 22 4.06 -13.96 32.01
N CYS A 23 2.92 -14.62 32.03
CA CYS A 23 2.64 -15.72 32.93
C CYS A 23 2.36 -17.00 32.17
N VAL A 24 2.85 -18.13 32.67
CA VAL A 24 2.53 -19.47 32.15
C VAL A 24 1.56 -20.16 33.10
N ILE A 25 0.49 -20.70 32.53
CA ILE A 25 -0.53 -21.44 33.27
C ILE A 25 -0.21 -22.93 33.18
N ARG A 26 0.10 -23.52 34.34
CA ARG A 26 0.39 -24.95 34.45
C ARG A 26 -0.54 -25.64 35.44
N LYS A 27 -0.74 -26.94 35.22
CA LYS A 27 -1.48 -27.80 36.16
C LYS A 27 -0.59 -28.10 37.36
N ARG A 28 -1.16 -28.02 38.56
CA ARG A 28 -0.49 -28.41 39.81
C ARG A 28 -0.14 -29.90 39.79
N SER A 29 0.99 -30.25 40.39
CA SER A 29 1.34 -31.64 40.68
C SER A 29 0.42 -32.22 41.76
N GLN A 30 0.33 -33.55 41.85
CA GLN A 30 -0.48 -34.22 42.88
C GLN A 30 -0.05 -33.85 44.31
N ILE A 31 1.24 -33.54 44.51
CA ILE A 31 1.79 -33.13 45.81
C ILE A 31 1.31 -31.71 46.19
N GLU A 32 1.29 -30.78 45.22
CA GLU A 32 0.79 -29.41 45.41
C GLU A 32 -0.72 -29.35 45.68
N LEU A 33 -1.49 -30.35 45.25
CA LEU A 33 -2.93 -30.45 45.46
C LEU A 33 -3.31 -31.05 46.83
N GLN A 34 -2.41 -31.82 47.44
CA GLN A 34 -2.68 -32.47 48.74
C GLN A 34 -2.59 -31.50 49.93
N THR A 35 -1.95 -30.35 49.76
CA THR A 35 -1.53 -29.50 50.88
C THR A 35 -2.52 -28.38 51.22
N ARG A 36 -3.45 -28.00 50.33
CA ARG A 36 -4.49 -26.97 50.55
C ARG A 36 -5.69 -27.16 49.60
N ASP A 37 -6.85 -26.60 49.94
CA ASP A 37 -7.99 -26.45 49.02
C ASP A 37 -7.65 -25.37 47.98
N VAL A 38 -6.95 -25.77 46.92
CA VAL A 38 -6.40 -24.88 45.87
C VAL A 38 -6.88 -25.30 44.49
N THR A 39 -6.97 -24.32 43.59
CA THR A 39 -7.35 -24.52 42.19
C THR A 39 -6.38 -25.46 41.47
N GLU A 40 -6.90 -26.27 40.54
CA GLU A 40 -6.13 -27.24 39.74
C GLU A 40 -4.98 -26.62 38.97
N TYR A 41 -5.16 -25.38 38.50
CA TYR A 41 -4.16 -24.61 37.77
C TYR A 41 -3.54 -23.54 38.65
N LEU A 42 -2.28 -23.23 38.36
CA LEU A 42 -1.56 -22.10 38.92
C LEU A 42 -0.95 -21.24 37.80
N VAL A 43 -0.63 -20.00 38.14
CA VAL A 43 -0.09 -19.00 37.24
C VAL A 43 1.32 -18.66 37.71
N ASP A 44 2.32 -19.04 36.93
CA ASP A 44 3.72 -18.72 37.22
C ASP A 44 4.15 -17.49 36.41
N PRO A 45 4.56 -16.38 37.05
CA PRO A 45 5.14 -15.25 36.33
C PRO A 45 6.53 -15.65 35.82
N VAL A 46 6.72 -15.60 34.50
CA VAL A 46 7.98 -15.96 33.84
C VAL A 46 8.82 -14.73 33.58
N TYR A 47 8.19 -13.67 33.04
CA TYR A 47 8.87 -12.42 32.70
C TYR A 47 8.08 -11.22 33.19
N THR A 48 8.78 -10.14 33.52
CA THR A 48 8.19 -8.85 33.89
C THR A 48 8.99 -7.73 33.24
N PHE A 49 8.32 -6.90 32.46
CA PHE A 49 8.89 -5.75 31.79
C PHE A 49 8.23 -4.48 32.29
N GLN A 50 8.99 -3.40 32.37
CA GLN A 50 8.48 -2.06 32.64
C GLN A 50 8.58 -1.22 31.38
N THR A 51 7.56 -0.40 31.15
CA THR A 51 7.47 0.48 29.98
C THR A 51 7.45 1.93 30.44
N GLU A 52 7.81 2.86 29.55
CA GLU A 52 7.73 4.31 29.81
C GLU A 52 6.30 4.87 29.68
N TYR A 53 5.32 3.99 29.46
CA TYR A 53 3.94 4.35 29.16
C TYR A 53 2.97 3.76 30.20
N PHE A 54 1.85 4.44 30.41
CA PHE A 54 0.68 3.83 31.03
C PHE A 54 -0.09 3.00 29.99
N ILE A 55 -0.15 1.69 30.22
CA ILE A 55 -0.72 0.69 29.32
C ILE A 55 -2.23 0.86 29.28
N SER A 56 -2.71 1.12 28.07
CA SER A 56 -4.12 1.28 27.74
C SER A 56 -4.66 0.09 26.93
N GLY A 57 -3.79 -0.69 26.30
CA GLY A 57 -4.19 -1.91 25.58
C GLY A 57 -2.99 -2.76 25.16
N LEU A 58 -3.22 -4.05 24.97
CA LEU A 58 -2.25 -5.02 24.46
C LEU A 58 -2.87 -5.80 23.30
N GLY A 59 -2.07 -6.12 22.29
CA GLY A 59 -2.52 -6.88 21.13
C GLY A 59 -1.41 -7.71 20.49
N PRO A 60 -1.71 -8.85 19.87
CA PRO A 60 -0.70 -9.62 19.16
C PRO A 60 -0.54 -9.08 17.73
N LEU A 61 0.67 -9.14 17.20
CA LEU A 61 0.98 -8.96 15.77
C LEU A 61 1.97 -10.04 15.37
N ASP A 62 1.47 -11.14 14.80
CA ASP A 62 2.26 -12.36 14.57
C ASP A 62 3.00 -12.79 15.85
N ASP A 63 4.35 -12.76 15.83
CA ASP A 63 5.22 -13.08 16.96
C ASP A 63 5.53 -11.88 17.87
N GLN A 64 5.04 -10.69 17.53
CA GLN A 64 5.32 -9.41 18.20
C GLN A 64 4.14 -8.96 19.06
N LEU A 65 4.40 -7.95 19.89
CA LEU A 65 3.41 -7.32 20.74
C LEU A 65 3.11 -5.90 20.25
N VAL A 66 1.83 -5.58 20.12
CA VAL A 66 1.32 -4.22 19.99
C VAL A 66 0.90 -3.70 21.36
N LEU A 67 1.39 -2.52 21.72
CA LEU A 67 1.07 -1.82 22.96
C LEU A 67 0.46 -0.46 22.64
N LEU A 68 -0.72 -0.21 23.18
CA LEU A 68 -1.30 1.12 23.23
C LEU A 68 -0.97 1.74 24.60
N GLY A 69 -0.28 2.88 24.59
CA GLY A 69 0.23 3.51 25.79
C GLY A 69 -0.01 5.02 25.82
N VAL A 70 -0.04 5.61 27.00
CA VAL A 70 0.03 7.07 27.19
C VAL A 70 1.34 7.40 27.89
N PRO A 71 2.15 8.36 27.40
CA PRO A 71 3.39 8.75 28.07
C PRO A 71 3.16 9.13 29.54
N LYS A 72 4.02 8.66 30.44
CA LYS A 72 3.93 8.97 31.87
C LYS A 72 4.17 10.45 32.18
N VAL A 73 5.06 11.06 31.40
CA VAL A 73 5.44 12.47 31.55
C VAL A 73 4.42 13.33 30.81
N CYS A 74 3.91 14.37 31.46
CA CYS A 74 3.06 15.37 30.80
C CYS A 74 3.90 16.27 29.88
N ASP A 75 3.21 16.94 28.95
CA ASP A 75 3.81 17.99 28.13
C ASP A 75 4.38 19.10 29.05
N PRO A 76 5.68 19.45 28.90
CA PRO A 76 6.34 20.38 29.82
C PRO A 76 5.85 21.82 29.69
N GLU A 77 5.30 22.22 28.54
CA GLU A 77 4.82 23.58 28.29
C GLU A 77 3.37 23.74 28.73
N LEU A 78 2.53 22.75 28.42
CA LEU A 78 1.10 22.78 28.67
C LEU A 78 0.69 22.15 30.00
N GLY A 79 1.54 21.30 30.59
CA GLY A 79 1.23 20.53 31.80
C GLY A 79 0.12 19.50 31.61
N LYS A 80 -0.17 19.11 30.36
CA LYS A 80 -1.26 18.20 29.99
C LYS A 80 -0.76 16.85 29.48
N ALA A 81 -1.67 15.91 29.30
CA ALA A 81 -1.33 14.61 28.74
C ALA A 81 -0.71 14.75 27.34
N GLN A 82 0.29 13.92 27.07
CA GLN A 82 0.87 13.81 25.72
C GLN A 82 0.03 12.88 24.84
N ARG A 83 0.34 12.88 23.54
CA ARG A 83 -0.34 12.02 22.56
C ARG A 83 -0.17 10.55 22.95
N PRO A 84 -1.24 9.73 22.87
CA PRO A 84 -1.10 8.29 23.06
C PRO A 84 -0.25 7.72 21.93
N VAL A 85 0.46 6.64 22.24
CA VAL A 85 1.37 5.96 21.32
C VAL A 85 0.88 4.56 21.02
N LEU A 86 1.06 4.13 19.78
CA LEU A 86 0.96 2.74 19.37
C LEU A 86 2.38 2.23 19.12
N MET A 87 2.79 1.22 19.86
CA MET A 87 4.14 0.67 19.81
C MET A 87 4.10 -0.80 19.41
N VAL A 88 5.04 -1.22 18.58
CA VAL A 88 5.34 -2.62 18.26
C VAL A 88 6.64 -3.00 18.95
N ALA A 89 6.63 -4.10 19.68
CA ALA A 89 7.78 -4.59 20.43
C ALA A 89 7.99 -6.10 20.25
N ASP A 90 9.25 -6.50 20.24
CA ASP A 90 9.65 -7.89 20.47
C ASP A 90 9.81 -8.14 21.98
N TYR A 91 9.50 -9.36 22.41
CA TYR A 91 9.63 -9.79 23.80
C TYR A 91 10.33 -11.15 23.94
N LYS A 92 11.05 -11.57 22.89
CA LYS A 92 11.86 -12.80 22.85
C LYS A 92 13.12 -12.66 23.71
N ASP A 93 13.74 -13.79 24.02
CA ASP A 93 15.02 -13.88 24.73
C ASP A 93 15.09 -13.15 26.08
N CYS A 94 13.94 -12.99 26.74
CA CYS A 94 13.80 -12.29 28.03
C CYS A 94 14.07 -10.77 27.94
N GLU A 95 14.08 -10.18 26.75
CA GLU A 95 14.26 -8.74 26.54
C GLU A 95 13.02 -8.14 25.89
N PHE A 96 12.65 -6.92 26.32
CA PHE A 96 11.59 -6.15 25.68
C PHE A 96 12.23 -5.09 24.78
N CYS A 97 12.11 -5.27 23.48
CA CYS A 97 12.76 -4.44 22.47
C CYS A 97 11.71 -3.69 21.65
N GLU A 98 11.70 -2.36 21.75
CA GLU A 98 10.86 -1.50 20.94
C GLU A 98 11.33 -1.50 19.48
N LEU A 99 10.43 -1.85 18.55
CA LEU A 99 10.72 -1.94 17.12
C LEU A 99 10.20 -0.72 16.36
N SER A 100 9.02 -0.24 16.71
CA SER A 100 8.36 0.91 16.07
C SER A 100 7.40 1.57 17.06
N THR A 101 7.31 2.89 17.00
CA THR A 101 6.40 3.68 17.84
C THR A 101 5.82 4.85 17.06
N ASP A 102 4.49 4.95 17.05
CA ASP A 102 3.75 6.00 16.38
C ASP A 102 2.91 6.81 17.38
N SER A 103 3.03 8.14 17.32
CA SER A 103 2.18 9.05 18.10
C SER A 103 0.85 9.29 17.40
N LEU A 104 -0.25 8.99 18.08
CA LEU A 104 -1.59 9.09 17.50
C LEU A 104 -2.17 10.49 17.66
N ASN A 105 -2.69 11.05 16.55
CA ASN A 105 -3.29 12.37 16.53
C ASN A 105 -4.80 12.32 16.82
N ILE A 106 -5.16 12.10 18.09
CA ILE A 106 -6.54 11.98 18.56
C ILE A 106 -7.05 13.33 19.07
N ARG A 107 -8.28 13.72 18.74
CA ARG A 107 -8.84 15.02 19.14
C ARG A 107 -9.11 15.08 20.64
N GLY A 108 -8.51 16.08 21.30
CA GLY A 108 -8.65 16.33 22.74
C GLY A 108 -7.85 15.38 23.62
N TYR A 109 -6.78 14.78 23.07
CA TYR A 109 -5.91 13.84 23.79
C TYR A 109 -5.37 14.43 25.10
N GLU A 110 -5.22 15.75 25.17
CA GLU A 110 -4.67 16.50 26.30
C GLU A 110 -5.53 16.36 27.58
N GLU A 111 -6.82 16.07 27.43
CA GLU A 111 -7.79 15.92 28.52
C GLU A 111 -8.05 14.45 28.89
N TYR A 112 -7.38 13.51 28.23
CA TYR A 112 -7.61 12.08 28.39
C TYR A 112 -6.50 11.42 29.22
N SER A 113 -6.87 10.32 29.88
CA SER A 113 -5.99 9.44 30.63
C SER A 113 -5.84 8.09 29.92
N CYS A 114 -4.95 7.22 30.41
CA CYS A 114 -4.77 5.87 29.87
C CYS A 114 -6.04 5.00 29.91
N ASN A 115 -7.00 5.28 30.79
CA ASN A 115 -8.24 4.50 30.84
C ASN A 115 -9.27 4.93 29.78
N ASP A 116 -9.09 6.10 29.16
CA ASP A 116 -10.01 6.64 28.16
C ASP A 116 -9.77 6.05 26.76
N TYR A 117 -8.62 5.41 26.56
CA TYR A 117 -8.28 4.71 25.34
C TYR A 117 -8.56 3.21 25.46
N TYR A 118 -8.97 2.58 24.36
CA TYR A 118 -9.18 1.14 24.26
C TYR A 118 -8.54 0.63 22.97
N LEU A 119 -7.87 -0.52 23.06
CA LEU A 119 -7.35 -1.23 21.90
C LEU A 119 -8.21 -2.47 21.67
N ASP A 120 -8.77 -2.57 20.47
CA ASP A 120 -9.47 -3.76 19.97
C ASP A 120 -8.82 -4.23 18.67
N ILE A 121 -9.03 -5.49 18.30
CA ILE A 121 -8.21 -6.16 17.28
C ILE A 121 -9.06 -7.10 16.44
N LEU A 122 -8.94 -6.97 15.13
CA LEU A 122 -9.41 -7.95 14.17
C LEU A 122 -8.21 -8.76 13.67
N LEU A 123 -7.98 -9.91 14.31
CA LEU A 123 -6.81 -10.75 14.11
C LEU A 123 -6.71 -11.27 12.67
N GLU A 124 -7.84 -11.58 12.05
CA GLU A 124 -7.88 -12.13 10.69
C GLU A 124 -7.38 -11.14 9.63
N GLU A 125 -7.43 -9.84 9.93
CA GLU A 125 -7.01 -8.76 9.03
C GLU A 125 -5.78 -8.00 9.55
N ASN A 126 -5.19 -8.41 10.68
CA ASN A 126 -4.14 -7.65 11.38
C ASN A 126 -4.50 -6.15 11.55
N ARG A 127 -5.76 -5.87 11.90
CA ARG A 127 -6.25 -4.49 12.10
C ARG A 127 -6.46 -4.19 13.57
N PHE A 128 -5.97 -3.03 13.98
CA PHE A 128 -6.02 -2.52 15.34
C PHE A 128 -6.95 -1.30 15.38
N PHE A 129 -7.93 -1.33 16.27
CA PHE A 129 -8.88 -0.26 16.49
C PHE A 129 -8.55 0.42 17.81
N ILE A 130 -8.09 1.67 17.73
CA ILE A 130 -7.82 2.52 18.88
C ILE A 130 -9.04 3.42 19.08
N VAL A 131 -9.82 3.13 20.11
CA VAL A 131 -11.04 3.86 20.44
C VAL A 131 -10.74 4.86 21.55
N SER A 132 -11.16 6.10 21.34
CA SER A 132 -11.13 7.20 22.32
C SER A 132 -12.52 7.81 22.45
N PRO A 133 -12.76 8.74 23.40
CA PRO A 133 -14.08 9.35 23.58
C PRO A 133 -14.64 10.08 22.34
N LYS A 134 -13.76 10.56 21.43
CA LYS A 134 -14.16 11.39 20.28
C LYS A 134 -13.70 10.87 18.92
N ASP A 135 -12.83 9.87 18.89
CA ASP A 135 -12.23 9.32 17.66
C ASP A 135 -12.04 7.81 17.75
N ILE A 136 -12.12 7.17 16.60
CA ILE A 136 -11.67 5.80 16.37
C ILE A 136 -10.57 5.87 15.31
N VAL A 137 -9.38 5.39 15.66
CA VAL A 137 -8.23 5.29 14.75
C VAL A 137 -8.04 3.83 14.38
N ILE A 138 -7.85 3.55 13.10
CA ILE A 138 -7.56 2.20 12.60
C ILE A 138 -6.09 2.17 12.21
N ALA A 139 -5.35 1.21 12.75
CA ALA A 139 -3.95 0.95 12.40
C ALA A 139 -3.82 -0.47 11.83
N SER A 140 -2.96 -0.64 10.84
CA SER A 140 -2.62 -1.91 10.23
C SER A 140 -1.13 -1.92 9.86
N PRO A 141 -0.48 -3.10 9.78
CA PRO A 141 0.84 -3.21 9.20
C PRO A 141 0.87 -2.61 7.80
N LEU A 142 1.94 -1.89 7.48
CA LEU A 142 2.14 -1.34 6.14
C LEU A 142 2.30 -2.51 5.17
N ASP A 143 1.33 -2.72 4.30
CA ASP A 143 1.45 -3.70 3.23
C ASP A 143 2.02 -3.07 1.95
N ILE A 144 2.28 -3.92 0.96
CA ILE A 144 2.79 -3.48 -0.34
C ILE A 144 1.76 -2.59 -1.04
N ASP A 145 0.47 -2.85 -0.86
CA ASP A 145 -0.62 -2.06 -1.43
C ASP A 145 -0.60 -0.63 -0.90
N ASP A 146 -0.46 -0.44 0.40
CA ASP A 146 -0.34 0.86 1.07
C ASP A 146 0.90 1.62 0.61
N LYS A 147 2.04 0.92 0.51
CA LYS A 147 3.29 1.52 0.00
C LYS A 147 3.11 2.00 -1.45
N VAL A 148 2.52 1.17 -2.32
CA VAL A 148 2.28 1.52 -3.73
C VAL A 148 1.27 2.66 -3.85
N LYS A 149 0.18 2.62 -3.05
CA LYS A 149 -0.81 3.68 -2.98
C LYS A 149 -0.18 5.01 -2.58
N TRP A 150 0.58 5.03 -1.49
CA TRP A 150 1.26 6.24 -1.01
C TRP A 150 2.22 6.80 -2.06
N LEU A 151 3.03 5.94 -2.69
CA LEU A 151 3.93 6.36 -3.77
C LEU A 151 3.17 6.96 -4.95
N THR A 152 2.04 6.37 -5.33
CA THR A 152 1.19 6.85 -6.42
C THR A 152 0.53 8.19 -6.08
N GLU A 153 0.01 8.36 -4.87
CA GLU A 153 -0.61 9.61 -4.39
C GLU A 153 0.39 10.77 -4.29
N ASN A 154 1.67 10.46 -4.06
CA ASN A 154 2.76 11.43 -4.00
C ASN A 154 3.51 11.59 -5.34
N SER A 155 2.88 11.21 -6.46
CA SER A 155 3.45 11.29 -7.83
C SER A 155 4.80 10.58 -8.01
N ARG A 156 5.15 9.62 -7.14
CA ARG A 156 6.38 8.80 -7.24
C ARG A 156 6.11 7.51 -8.01
N PHE A 157 5.57 7.66 -9.22
CA PHE A 157 5.08 6.53 -10.03
C PHE A 157 6.16 5.52 -10.38
N GLU A 158 7.35 5.96 -10.78
CA GLU A 158 8.44 5.06 -11.17
C GLU A 158 8.83 4.12 -10.00
N LYS A 159 8.94 4.68 -8.80
CA LYS A 159 9.20 3.89 -7.58
C LYS A 159 8.06 2.92 -7.28
N ALA A 160 6.80 3.34 -7.49
CA ALA A 160 5.64 2.48 -7.30
C ALA A 160 5.67 1.27 -8.27
N ILE A 161 6.03 1.50 -9.53
CA ILE A 161 6.18 0.44 -10.53
C ILE A 161 7.34 -0.49 -10.16
N THR A 162 8.50 0.02 -9.72
CA THR A 162 9.62 -0.81 -9.27
C THR A 162 9.22 -1.73 -8.13
N VAL A 163 8.53 -1.19 -7.11
CA VAL A 163 8.04 -1.99 -5.97
C VAL A 163 7.09 -3.10 -6.46
N LEU A 164 6.21 -2.79 -7.42
CA LEU A 164 5.31 -3.79 -8.00
C LEU A 164 6.07 -4.86 -8.79
N GLU A 165 7.09 -4.49 -9.56
CA GLU A 165 7.91 -5.43 -10.34
C GLU A 165 8.68 -6.41 -9.42
N GLU A 166 9.19 -5.94 -8.28
CA GLU A 166 9.87 -6.77 -7.27
C GLU A 166 8.95 -7.87 -6.70
N VAL A 167 7.64 -7.63 -6.63
CA VAL A 167 6.66 -8.57 -6.06
C VAL A 167 5.88 -9.36 -7.11
N GLY A 168 6.34 -9.36 -8.37
CA GLY A 168 5.74 -10.13 -9.47
C GLY A 168 4.72 -9.36 -10.33
N GLY A 169 4.70 -8.04 -10.24
CA GLY A 169 3.99 -7.12 -11.13
C GLY A 169 2.58 -6.73 -10.68
N LYS A 170 2.08 -7.27 -9.57
CA LYS A 170 0.77 -6.95 -8.99
C LYS A 170 0.70 -7.28 -7.50
N CYS A 171 -0.17 -6.57 -6.81
CA CYS A 171 -0.62 -6.85 -5.44
C CYS A 171 -2.16 -6.89 -5.40
N ALA A 172 -2.80 -6.75 -4.23
CA ALA A 172 -4.24 -6.99 -4.09
C ALA A 172 -5.08 -5.96 -4.87
N ASN A 173 -4.69 -4.68 -4.82
CA ASN A 173 -5.43 -3.56 -5.40
C ASN A 173 -4.67 -2.84 -6.53
N HIS A 174 -3.37 -3.09 -6.69
CA HIS A 174 -2.54 -2.41 -7.69
C HIS A 174 -1.79 -3.39 -8.61
N SER A 175 -1.49 -2.92 -9.83
CA SER A 175 -0.66 -3.63 -10.79
C SER A 175 0.21 -2.63 -11.56
N VAL A 176 1.28 -3.12 -12.20
CA VAL A 176 2.14 -2.29 -13.05
C VAL A 176 1.31 -1.57 -14.11
N VAL A 177 0.29 -2.23 -14.64
CA VAL A 177 -0.62 -1.63 -15.62
C VAL A 177 -1.46 -0.52 -14.98
N THR A 178 -2.10 -0.76 -13.83
CA THR A 178 -3.00 0.25 -13.24
C THR A 178 -2.25 1.49 -12.74
N VAL A 179 -1.07 1.31 -12.14
CA VAL A 179 -0.19 2.42 -11.75
C VAL A 179 0.42 3.09 -12.99
N GLY A 180 0.81 2.31 -13.98
CA GLY A 180 1.37 2.79 -15.24
C GLY A 180 0.41 3.66 -16.05
N VAL A 181 -0.88 3.33 -16.09
CA VAL A 181 -1.89 4.19 -16.73
C VAL A 181 -2.04 5.51 -15.98
N LYS A 182 -2.03 5.51 -14.64
CA LYS A 182 -2.03 6.75 -13.85
C LYS A 182 -0.78 7.59 -14.09
N TYR A 183 0.37 6.94 -14.22
CA TYR A 183 1.62 7.62 -14.53
C TYR A 183 1.58 8.24 -15.92
N LEU A 184 1.06 7.52 -16.91
CA LEU A 184 0.83 8.03 -18.24
C LEU A 184 -0.07 9.27 -18.22
N ASP A 185 -1.20 9.22 -17.50
CA ASP A 185 -2.11 10.37 -17.37
C ASP A 185 -1.40 11.59 -16.76
N HIS A 186 -0.53 11.37 -15.77
CA HIS A 186 0.33 12.43 -15.21
C HIS A 186 1.32 12.99 -16.24
N LEU A 187 2.06 12.14 -16.96
CA LEU A 187 3.00 12.59 -18.00
C LEU A 187 2.30 13.38 -19.11
N MET A 188 1.11 12.94 -19.51
CA MET A 188 0.28 13.62 -20.50
C MET A 188 -0.16 15.01 -20.01
N SER A 189 -0.51 15.15 -18.73
CA SER A 189 -0.85 16.46 -18.13
C SER A 189 0.34 17.42 -18.05
N GLU A 190 1.56 16.88 -17.90
CA GLU A 190 2.82 17.65 -17.89
C GLU A 190 3.38 17.87 -19.30
N HIS A 191 2.67 17.46 -20.35
CA HIS A 191 3.08 17.54 -21.76
C HIS A 191 4.36 16.75 -22.10
N LEU A 192 4.72 15.74 -21.29
CA LEU A 192 5.86 14.85 -21.50
C LEU A 192 5.48 13.65 -22.39
N TYR A 193 5.10 13.93 -23.63
CA TYR A 193 4.51 12.94 -24.54
C TYR A 193 5.47 11.83 -24.96
N GLU A 194 6.76 12.13 -25.13
CA GLU A 194 7.77 11.12 -25.48
C GLU A 194 7.97 10.10 -24.36
N GLU A 195 8.06 10.58 -23.11
CA GLU A 195 8.18 9.70 -21.94
C GLU A 195 6.91 8.85 -21.76
N ALA A 196 5.73 9.44 -21.96
CA ALA A 196 4.46 8.72 -21.94
C ALA A 196 4.41 7.62 -23.01
N ALA A 197 4.94 7.89 -24.21
CA ALA A 197 5.00 6.93 -25.31
C ALA A 197 5.96 5.77 -25.00
N ILE A 198 7.13 6.05 -24.41
CA ILE A 198 8.06 5.01 -23.94
C ILE A 198 7.39 4.15 -22.88
N LEU A 199 6.69 4.76 -21.92
CA LEU A 199 5.97 4.05 -20.87
C LEU A 199 4.93 3.06 -21.43
N CYS A 200 4.26 3.40 -22.54
CA CYS A 200 3.31 2.51 -23.21
C CYS A 200 3.94 1.15 -23.55
N THR A 201 5.19 1.12 -24.01
CA THR A 201 5.89 -0.14 -24.35
C THR A 201 6.05 -1.06 -23.15
N ARG A 202 6.31 -0.49 -21.97
CA ARG A 202 6.51 -1.22 -20.72
C ARG A 202 5.20 -1.79 -20.18
N ILE A 203 4.13 -1.00 -20.24
CA ILE A 203 2.84 -1.36 -19.61
C ILE A 203 1.95 -2.21 -20.52
N CYS A 204 1.95 -1.96 -21.84
CA CYS A 204 1.06 -2.66 -22.77
C CYS A 204 1.51 -4.08 -23.08
N LYS A 205 2.83 -4.29 -23.26
CA LYS A 205 3.39 -5.58 -23.71
C LYS A 205 2.58 -6.12 -24.92
N ASN A 206 1.89 -7.24 -24.76
CA ASN A 206 1.07 -7.88 -25.81
C ASN A 206 -0.43 -7.58 -25.71
N ASP A 207 -0.86 -6.71 -24.79
CA ASP A 207 -2.25 -6.33 -24.61
C ASP A 207 -2.68 -5.32 -25.69
N LYS A 208 -3.38 -5.84 -26.70
CA LYS A 208 -3.88 -5.05 -27.83
C LYS A 208 -4.91 -4.00 -27.38
N VAL A 209 -5.82 -4.36 -26.48
CA VAL A 209 -6.90 -3.47 -26.04
C VAL A 209 -6.32 -2.28 -25.27
N LEU A 210 -5.32 -2.54 -24.43
CA LEU A 210 -4.62 -1.47 -23.71
C LEU A 210 -3.86 -0.54 -24.67
N TRP A 211 -3.16 -1.10 -25.66
CA TRP A 211 -2.49 -0.31 -26.71
C TRP A 211 -3.46 0.65 -27.42
N GLU A 212 -4.59 0.13 -27.92
CA GLU A 212 -5.58 0.94 -28.64
C GLU A 212 -6.14 2.07 -27.77
N ASN A 213 -6.52 1.76 -26.52
CA ASN A 213 -7.03 2.76 -25.59
C ASN A 213 -6.01 3.87 -25.30
N LEU A 214 -4.74 3.53 -25.13
CA LEU A 214 -3.70 4.53 -24.88
C LEU A 214 -3.42 5.36 -26.13
N ILE A 215 -3.37 4.75 -27.32
CA ILE A 215 -3.18 5.49 -28.57
C ILE A 215 -4.33 6.50 -28.78
N LEU A 216 -5.57 6.14 -28.44
CA LEU A 216 -6.69 7.08 -28.47
C LEU A 216 -6.48 8.27 -27.52
N LYS A 217 -5.92 8.07 -26.33
CA LYS A 217 -5.53 9.19 -25.43
C LYS A 217 -4.49 10.12 -26.09
N PHE A 218 -3.54 9.58 -26.84
CA PHE A 218 -2.59 10.41 -27.62
C PHE A 218 -3.27 11.16 -28.77
N ALA A 219 -4.29 10.56 -29.39
CA ALA A 219 -5.08 11.23 -30.44
C ALA A 219 -5.82 12.46 -29.91
N GLU A 220 -6.40 12.38 -28.71
CA GLU A 220 -7.16 13.48 -28.09
C GLU A 220 -6.30 14.74 -27.90
N VAL A 221 -5.01 14.57 -27.63
CA VAL A 221 -4.05 15.68 -27.46
C VAL A 221 -3.22 15.98 -28.72
N LYS A 222 -3.53 15.35 -29.86
CA LYS A 222 -2.82 15.48 -31.15
C LYS A 222 -1.32 15.16 -31.07
N GLN A 223 -0.97 14.09 -30.36
CA GLN A 223 0.40 13.62 -30.16
C GLN A 223 0.59 12.18 -30.65
N LEU A 224 -0.16 11.73 -31.67
CA LEU A 224 0.01 10.40 -32.24
C LEU A 224 1.40 10.18 -32.82
N ARG A 225 2.04 11.24 -33.31
CA ARG A 225 3.44 11.17 -33.79
C ARG A 225 4.40 10.64 -32.72
N ALA A 226 4.23 11.01 -31.45
CA ALA A 226 5.11 10.59 -30.36
C ALA A 226 5.03 9.08 -30.08
N ILE A 227 3.81 8.53 -30.06
CA ILE A 227 3.59 7.09 -29.82
C ILE A 227 3.80 6.23 -31.06
N SER A 228 3.70 6.78 -32.27
CA SER A 228 3.76 6.05 -33.54
C SER A 228 5.03 5.21 -33.74
N VAL A 229 6.15 5.60 -33.12
CA VAL A 229 7.43 4.88 -33.24
C VAL A 229 7.39 3.55 -32.49
N TYR A 230 6.53 3.45 -31.48
CA TYR A 230 6.48 2.35 -30.51
C TYR A 230 5.31 1.39 -30.74
N VAL A 231 4.34 1.74 -31.58
CA VAL A 231 3.18 0.87 -31.84
C VAL A 231 3.59 -0.44 -32.51
N PRO A 232 2.89 -1.57 -32.26
CA PRO A 232 3.18 -2.83 -32.93
C PRO A 232 3.09 -2.72 -34.46
N LYS A 233 4.16 -3.08 -35.18
CA LYS A 233 4.24 -3.00 -36.65
C LYS A 233 4.23 -4.35 -37.36
N THR A 234 4.12 -5.45 -36.62
CA THR A 234 4.10 -6.80 -37.16
C THR A 234 2.66 -7.30 -37.29
N PRO A 235 2.29 -7.98 -38.39
CA PRO A 235 0.93 -8.49 -38.58
C PRO A 235 0.42 -9.37 -37.43
N GLU A 236 1.31 -10.12 -36.77
CA GLU A 236 0.97 -11.02 -35.66
C GLU A 236 0.50 -10.24 -34.41
N GLN A 237 1.10 -9.07 -34.17
CA GLN A 237 0.78 -8.18 -33.06
C GLN A 237 -0.10 -6.99 -33.49
N ALA A 238 -0.60 -7.01 -34.72
CA ALA A 238 -1.36 -5.90 -35.27
C ALA A 238 -2.56 -5.52 -34.40
N LEU A 239 -2.73 -4.22 -34.22
CA LEU A 239 -3.92 -3.58 -33.67
C LEU A 239 -5.01 -3.50 -34.76
N SER A 240 -6.15 -2.89 -34.45
CA SER A 240 -7.17 -2.58 -35.45
C SER A 240 -6.64 -1.63 -36.53
N SER A 241 -7.10 -1.84 -37.76
CA SER A 241 -6.69 -1.02 -38.92
C SER A 241 -6.91 0.47 -38.72
N GLU A 242 -7.98 0.80 -38.01
CA GLU A 242 -8.46 2.14 -37.70
C GLU A 242 -7.42 2.93 -36.88
N ILE A 243 -6.65 2.26 -36.03
CA ILE A 243 -5.61 2.89 -35.21
C ILE A 243 -4.43 3.34 -36.05
N TYR A 244 -3.98 2.49 -36.97
CA TYR A 244 -2.92 2.86 -37.92
C TYR A 244 -3.38 3.97 -38.85
N GLU A 245 -4.62 3.90 -39.34
CA GLU A 245 -5.24 4.94 -40.17
C GLU A 245 -5.30 6.30 -39.46
N LEU A 246 -5.65 6.31 -38.18
CA LEU A 246 -5.68 7.52 -37.36
C LEU A 246 -4.30 8.18 -37.26
N ILE A 247 -3.24 7.37 -37.07
CA ILE A 247 -1.85 7.87 -37.04
C ILE A 247 -1.46 8.45 -38.40
N PHE A 248 -1.79 7.75 -39.50
CA PHE A 248 -1.57 8.27 -40.86
C PHE A 248 -2.25 9.62 -41.08
N TYR A 249 -3.48 9.80 -40.59
CA TYR A 249 -4.21 11.06 -40.73
C TYR A 249 -3.54 12.23 -40.01
N GLU A 250 -3.01 12.03 -38.81
CA GLU A 250 -2.28 13.08 -38.10
C GLU A 250 -0.99 13.46 -38.82
N TYR A 251 -0.21 12.46 -39.27
CA TYR A 251 0.99 12.71 -40.07
C TYR A 251 0.67 13.41 -41.38
N LEU A 252 -0.37 12.99 -42.10
CA LEU A 252 -0.76 13.61 -43.35
C LEU A 252 -0.98 15.11 -43.11
N ASN A 253 -1.80 15.48 -42.12
CA ASN A 253 -2.16 16.87 -41.88
C ASN A 253 -1.00 17.75 -41.42
N GLU A 254 -0.16 17.25 -40.50
CA GLU A 254 0.81 18.07 -39.77
C GLU A 254 2.26 17.87 -40.23
N ASP A 255 2.62 16.70 -40.76
CA ASP A 255 3.98 16.33 -41.18
C ASP A 255 3.98 15.46 -42.46
N PRO A 256 3.76 16.07 -43.65
CA PRO A 256 3.75 15.33 -44.92
C PRO A 256 5.05 14.54 -45.23
N PRO A 257 6.27 15.05 -44.91
CA PRO A 257 7.48 14.25 -45.03
C PRO A 257 7.47 13.00 -44.12
N GLY A 258 7.02 13.14 -42.87
CA GLY A 258 6.85 12.02 -41.96
C GLY A 258 5.81 11.00 -42.44
N PHE A 259 4.70 11.47 -43.01
CA PHE A 259 3.68 10.62 -43.64
C PHE A 259 4.29 9.70 -44.71
N LEU A 260 5.10 10.24 -45.62
CA LEU A 260 5.77 9.44 -46.64
C LEU A 260 6.65 8.36 -46.02
N LYS A 261 7.39 8.71 -44.96
CA LYS A 261 8.28 7.78 -44.26
C LYS A 261 7.51 6.62 -43.62
N ILE A 262 6.39 6.88 -42.94
CA ILE A 262 5.60 5.82 -42.31
C ILE A 262 4.88 4.93 -43.34
N VAL A 263 4.43 5.49 -44.47
CA VAL A 263 3.83 4.70 -45.57
C VAL A 263 4.86 3.73 -46.17
N GLN A 264 6.12 4.14 -46.25
CA GLN A 264 7.21 3.30 -46.75
C GLN A 264 7.69 2.24 -45.74
N ASP A 265 7.63 2.55 -44.44
CA ASP A 265 8.10 1.68 -43.35
C ASP A 265 7.07 0.61 -42.94
N TRP A 266 5.80 0.98 -42.86
CA TRP A 266 4.76 0.12 -42.28
C TRP A 266 4.22 -0.90 -43.28
N ASN A 267 3.97 -2.12 -42.79
CA ASN A 267 3.40 -3.19 -43.61
C ASN A 267 1.96 -2.80 -44.06
N PRO A 268 1.64 -2.85 -45.37
CA PRO A 268 0.30 -2.51 -45.89
C PRO A 268 -0.84 -3.38 -45.35
N ALA A 269 -0.54 -4.55 -44.76
CA ALA A 269 -1.54 -5.40 -44.12
C ALA A 269 -2.07 -4.83 -42.79
N LEU A 270 -1.41 -3.81 -42.22
CA LEU A 270 -1.82 -3.19 -40.94
C LEU A 270 -3.00 -2.22 -41.09
N TYR A 271 -3.28 -1.72 -42.29
CA TYR A 271 -4.29 -0.68 -42.52
C TYR A 271 -5.01 -0.87 -43.86
N LYS A 272 -6.19 -0.25 -44.02
CA LYS A 272 -6.93 -0.32 -45.28
C LYS A 272 -6.34 0.71 -46.25
N THR A 273 -5.51 0.24 -47.19
CA THR A 273 -4.85 1.08 -48.21
C THR A 273 -5.82 1.98 -48.97
N GLY A 274 -7.01 1.48 -49.33
CA GLY A 274 -8.04 2.27 -50.01
C GLY A 274 -8.53 3.48 -49.20
N VAL A 275 -8.59 3.35 -47.87
CA VAL A 275 -8.98 4.44 -46.96
C VAL A 275 -7.92 5.53 -46.94
N ILE A 276 -6.63 5.15 -46.91
CA ILE A 276 -5.51 6.11 -46.95
C ILE A 276 -5.44 6.82 -48.31
N ILE A 277 -5.57 6.08 -49.42
CA ILE A 277 -5.56 6.66 -50.78
C ILE A 277 -6.65 7.71 -50.93
N ASN A 278 -7.89 7.38 -50.55
CA ASN A 278 -9.01 8.32 -50.61
C ASN A 278 -8.72 9.58 -49.79
N LYS A 279 -8.16 9.44 -48.58
CA LYS A 279 -7.83 10.59 -47.74
C LYS A 279 -6.73 11.48 -48.33
N VAL A 280 -5.73 10.90 -48.97
CA VAL A 280 -4.68 11.66 -49.66
C VAL A 280 -5.27 12.41 -50.86
N LEU A 281 -6.13 11.76 -51.65
CA LEU A 281 -6.80 12.38 -52.80
C LEU A 281 -7.72 13.54 -52.39
N GLU A 282 -8.41 13.45 -51.26
CA GLU A 282 -9.24 14.55 -50.73
C GLU A 282 -8.45 15.82 -50.38
N ARG A 283 -7.13 15.71 -50.16
CA ARG A 283 -6.27 16.83 -49.74
C ARG A 283 -5.56 17.51 -50.91
N LEU A 284 -5.47 16.85 -52.07
CA LEU A 284 -4.87 17.38 -53.30
C LEU A 284 -5.83 18.33 -54.02
#